data_AF-A0A482USN7-F1
#
_entry.id   AF-A0A482USN7-F1
#
_cell.length_a   1.000
_cell.length_b   1.000
_cell.length_c   1.000
_cell.angle_alpha   90.00
_cell.angle_beta   90.00
_cell.angle_gamma   90.00
#
_symmetry.space_group_name_H-M   'P 1'
#
loop_
_entity.id
_entity.type
_entity.pdbx_description
1 polymer ?
#
loop_
_entity_poly.entity_id
_entity_poly.type
_entity_poly.pdbx_seq_one_letter_code
_entity_poly.pdbx_strand_id
1 'polypeptide(L)'
;MISLLHFAGSTGSDFNDQWKVLIYDQDCRDIISPLLNVGALRQKGVTLHLLLHSDRESIPDAPAVYFIRPTEANLKRVVEDCSKQVSVYLFLSFQPVSYVFSFLLSPVLF
;
A
#
# COMPACT_ATOMS: atom_id res chain seq x y z
N MET A 1 -37.14 -4.82 10.83
CA MET A 1 -36.01 -4.57 11.75
C MET A 1 -34.96 -5.65 11.58
N ILE A 2 -34.06 -5.52 10.59
CA ILE A 2 -32.63 -5.92 10.67
C ILE A 2 -31.95 -5.04 9.62
N SER A 3 -31.17 -4.04 10.04
CA SER A 3 -30.38 -3.20 9.14
C SER A 3 -29.33 -4.06 8.45
N LEU A 4 -29.39 -4.13 7.12
CA LEU A 4 -28.25 -4.54 6.31
C LEU A 4 -27.15 -3.51 6.58
N LEU A 5 -26.11 -3.96 7.27
CA LEU A 5 -24.83 -3.26 7.34
C LEU A 5 -24.41 -2.93 5.91
N HIS A 6 -24.16 -1.64 5.69
CA HIS A 6 -23.55 -1.06 4.51
C HIS A 6 -22.16 -1.71 4.31
N PHE A 7 -22.12 -2.90 3.70
CA PHE A 7 -20.93 -3.37 3.00
C PHE A 7 -20.98 -2.65 1.65
N ALA A 8 -20.50 -1.41 1.64
CA ALA A 8 -20.39 -0.62 0.43
C ALA A 8 -19.57 -1.43 -0.58
N GLY A 9 -20.26 -1.86 -1.64
CA GLY A 9 -19.61 -2.48 -2.78
C GLY A 9 -18.63 -1.49 -3.41
N SER A 10 -17.46 -2.01 -3.77
CA SER A 10 -16.73 -1.50 -4.92
C SER A 10 -16.55 -2.68 -5.86
N THR A 11 -17.42 -2.72 -6.87
CA THR A 11 -17.21 -3.42 -8.12
C THR A 11 -15.90 -2.94 -8.72
N GLY A 12 -15.06 -3.85 -9.20
CA GLY A 12 -13.65 -3.62 -9.57
C GLY A 12 -13.36 -2.66 -10.75
N SER A 13 -13.91 -1.45 -10.75
CA SER A 13 -13.60 -0.37 -11.71
C SER A 13 -12.90 0.86 -11.10
N ASP A 14 -12.89 1.07 -9.77
CA ASP A 14 -12.49 2.40 -9.24
C ASP A 14 -11.30 2.36 -8.26
N PHE A 15 -10.47 1.31 -8.29
CA PHE A 15 -9.24 1.29 -7.48
C PHE A 15 -8.27 2.40 -7.89
N ASN A 16 -8.25 2.83 -9.15
CA ASN A 16 -7.34 3.88 -9.62
C ASN A 16 -7.75 5.29 -9.15
N ASP A 17 -9.04 5.52 -8.91
CA ASP A 17 -9.60 6.83 -8.57
C ASP A 17 -9.57 7.12 -7.05
N GLN A 18 -9.30 6.11 -6.23
CA GLN A 18 -9.14 6.27 -4.80
C GLN A 18 -7.71 6.70 -4.44
N TRP A 19 -7.56 7.73 -3.59
CA TRP A 19 -6.26 8.11 -3.05
C TRP A 19 -5.72 7.06 -2.08
N LYS A 20 -4.47 6.66 -2.26
CA LYS A 20 -3.78 5.60 -1.51
C LYS A 20 -2.53 6.13 -0.83
N VAL A 21 -2.18 5.52 0.30
CA VAL A 21 -0.89 5.74 0.98
C VAL A 21 0.02 4.56 0.70
N LEU A 22 1.20 4.80 0.14
CA LEU A 22 2.22 3.76 -0.06
C LEU A 22 3.17 3.73 1.14
N ILE A 23 3.32 2.58 1.78
CA ILE A 23 4.24 2.37 2.90
C ILE A 23 5.28 1.33 2.49
N TYR A 24 6.56 1.67 2.56
CA TYR A 24 7.63 0.75 2.19
C TYR A 24 8.76 0.73 3.21
N ASP A 25 9.54 -0.35 3.25
CA ASP A 25 10.80 -0.37 3.99
C ASP A 25 11.93 0.31 3.18
N GLN A 26 13.09 0.49 3.82
CA GLN A 26 14.21 1.19 3.20
C GLN A 26 14.68 0.49 1.91
N ASP A 27 14.75 -0.84 1.92
CA ASP A 27 15.18 -1.60 0.74
C ASP A 27 14.20 -1.48 -0.42
N CYS A 28 12.89 -1.56 -0.14
CA CYS A 28 11.86 -1.41 -1.16
C CYS A 28 11.79 0.02 -1.70
N ARG A 29 12.05 1.03 -0.87
CA ARG A 29 12.22 2.43 -1.31
C ARG A 29 13.33 2.56 -2.34
N ASP A 30 14.48 1.99 -2.05
CA ASP A 30 15.66 2.08 -2.91
C ASP A 30 15.41 1.40 -4.27
N ILE A 31 14.51 0.41 -4.31
CA ILE A 31 14.06 -0.22 -5.54
C ILE A 31 13.03 0.62 -6.30
N ILE A 32 12.01 1.18 -5.63
CA ILE A 32 10.91 1.88 -6.31
C ILE A 32 11.29 3.30 -6.71
N SER A 33 12.07 4.01 -5.90
CA SER A 33 12.41 5.42 -6.15
C SER A 33 13.06 5.72 -7.52
N PRO A 34 13.94 4.87 -8.09
CA PRO A 34 14.44 5.08 -9.45
C PRO A 34 13.44 4.66 -10.55
N LEU A 35 12.48 3.79 -10.24
CA LEU A 35 11.52 3.24 -11.20
C LEU A 35 10.25 4.10 -11.32
N LEU A 36 9.84 4.76 -10.25
CA LEU A 36 8.62 5.56 -10.18
C LEU A 36 8.94 6.95 -9.64
N ASN A 37 8.81 7.94 -10.51
CA ASN A 37 8.78 9.34 -10.08
C ASN A 37 7.44 9.68 -9.42
N VAL A 38 7.39 10.83 -8.74
CA VAL A 38 6.18 11.34 -8.06
C VAL A 38 4.99 11.45 -9.01
N GLY A 39 5.23 11.78 -10.28
CA GLY A 39 4.18 11.86 -11.30
C GLY A 39 3.54 10.50 -11.59
N ALA A 40 4.35 9.45 -11.74
CA ALA A 40 3.89 8.08 -11.98
C ALA A 40 3.12 7.52 -10.77
N LEU A 41 3.56 7.83 -9.54
CA LEU A 41 2.82 7.49 -8.32
C LEU A 41 1.45 8.18 -8.27
N ARG A 42 1.38 9.47 -8.63
CA ARG A 42 0.11 10.23 -8.64
C ARG A 42 -0.87 9.74 -9.69
N GLN A 43 -0.40 9.40 -10.89
CA GLN A 43 -1.24 8.80 -11.95
C GLN A 43 -1.87 7.47 -11.54
N LYS A 44 -1.31 6.85 -10.50
CA LYS A 44 -1.67 5.56 -9.93
C LYS A 44 -2.46 5.68 -8.61
N GLY A 45 -2.90 6.88 -8.27
CA GLY A 45 -3.67 7.18 -7.06
C GLY A 45 -2.84 7.29 -5.77
N VAL A 46 -1.51 7.18 -5.82
CA VAL A 46 -0.65 7.32 -4.62
C VAL A 46 -0.36 8.80 -4.37
N THR A 47 -0.94 9.35 -3.29
CA THR A 47 -0.80 10.77 -2.91
C THR A 47 0.22 10.98 -1.81
N LEU A 48 0.49 9.95 -1.00
CA LEU A 48 1.44 9.96 0.09
C LEU A 48 2.30 8.69 0.05
N HIS A 49 3.60 8.83 0.36
CA HIS A 49 4.50 7.69 0.55
C HIS A 49 5.34 7.87 1.81
N LEU A 50 5.44 6.81 2.62
CA LEU A 50 6.08 6.83 3.94
C LEU A 50 6.99 5.62 4.14
N LEU A 51 7.95 5.75 5.04
CA LEU A 51 8.76 4.62 5.50
C LEU A 51 8.01 3.82 6.57
N LEU A 52 8.12 2.49 6.52
CA LEU A 52 7.47 1.58 7.47
C LEU A 52 7.84 1.86 8.92
N HIS A 53 9.06 2.33 9.17
CA HIS A 53 9.58 2.60 10.51
C HIS A 53 9.59 4.07 10.88
N SER A 54 9.00 4.96 10.08
CA SER A 54 8.82 6.35 10.49
C SER A 54 7.69 6.50 11.49
N ASP A 55 7.81 7.47 12.39
CA ASP A 55 6.69 7.92 13.22
C ASP A 55 5.56 8.40 12.31
N ARG A 56 4.40 7.77 12.43
CA ARG A 56 3.21 8.10 11.64
C ARG A 56 1.98 8.04 12.53
N GLU A 57 1.07 8.97 12.31
CA GLU A 57 -0.29 8.87 12.83
C GLU A 57 -1.10 7.87 11.99
N SER A 58 -2.16 7.31 12.57
CA SER A 58 -3.08 6.48 11.80
C SER A 58 -3.77 7.35 10.75
N ILE A 59 -3.92 6.82 9.54
CA ILE A 59 -4.61 7.49 8.43
C ILE A 59 -5.89 6.70 8.18
N PRO A 60 -7.02 7.03 8.87
CA PRO A 60 -8.23 6.21 8.83
C PRO A 60 -8.99 6.30 7.50
N ASP A 61 -8.83 7.39 6.75
CA ASP A 61 -9.66 7.71 5.58
C ASP A 61 -9.05 7.29 4.23
N ALA A 62 -7.85 6.70 4.24
CA ALA A 62 -7.17 6.27 3.01
C ALA A 62 -6.63 4.84 3.13
N PRO A 63 -6.83 4.00 2.10
CA PRO A 63 -6.22 2.67 2.05
C PRO A 63 -4.69 2.76 2.06
N ALA A 64 -4.07 1.93 2.90
CA ALA A 64 -2.62 1.79 2.97
C ALA A 64 -2.15 0.57 2.16
N VAL A 65 -1.20 0.80 1.25
CA VAL A 65 -0.53 -0.22 0.43
C VAL A 65 0.88 -0.42 0.98
N TYR A 66 1.16 -1.58 1.55
CA TYR A 66 2.46 -1.91 2.10
C TYR A 66 3.29 -2.67 1.07
N PHE A 67 4.47 -2.17 0.74
CA PHE A 67 5.46 -2.84 -0.10
C PHE A 67 6.76 -2.99 0.69
N ILE A 68 6.91 -4.14 1.35
CA ILE A 68 7.95 -4.37 2.35
C ILE A 68 8.62 -5.73 2.14
N ARG A 69 9.83 -5.91 2.67
CA ARG A 69 10.39 -7.25 2.81
C ARG A 69 9.70 -8.02 3.95
N PRO A 70 9.54 -9.35 3.82
CA PRO A 70 8.90 -10.21 4.82
C PRO A 70 9.84 -10.51 6.00
N THR A 71 10.36 -9.47 6.65
CA THR A 71 11.16 -9.60 7.87
C THR A 71 10.26 -9.58 9.10
N GLU A 72 10.69 -10.21 10.18
CA GLU A 72 9.92 -10.23 11.43
C GLU A 72 9.62 -8.82 11.95
N ALA A 73 10.60 -7.91 11.90
CA ALA A 73 10.43 -6.52 12.31
C ALA A 73 9.37 -5.80 11.48
N ASN A 74 9.38 -5.99 10.15
CA ASN A 74 8.42 -5.36 9.27
C ASN A 74 7.00 -5.92 9.49
N LEU A 75 6.88 -7.23 9.61
CA LEU A 75 5.58 -7.89 9.83
C LEU A 75 4.96 -7.48 11.17
N LYS A 76 5.75 -7.40 12.25
CA LYS A 76 5.27 -6.91 13.54
C LYS A 76 4.68 -5.51 13.42
N ARG A 77 5.38 -4.61 12.72
CA ARG A 77 4.91 -3.24 12.50
C ARG A 77 3.62 -3.18 11.69
N VAL A 78 3.49 -4.01 10.66
CA VAL A 78 2.25 -4.11 9.86
C VAL A 78 1.09 -4.61 10.73
N VAL A 79 1.30 -5.65 11.54
CA VAL A 79 0.26 -6.18 12.44
C VAL A 79 -0.22 -5.13 13.44
N GLU A 80 0.71 -4.34 14.00
CA GLU A 80 0.36 -3.22 14.86
C GLU A 80 -0.48 -2.16 14.13
N ASP A 81 -0.16 -1.85 12.86
CA ASP A 81 -0.94 -0.90 12.07
C ASP A 81 -2.33 -1.44 11.69
N CYS A 82 -2.43 -2.73 11.36
CA CYS A 82 -3.71 -3.38 11.07
C CYS A 82 -4.70 -3.26 12.23
N SER A 83 -4.22 -3.17 13.48
CA SER A 83 -5.09 -2.94 14.65
C SER A 83 -5.66 -1.52 14.74
N LYS A 84 -5.09 -0.57 13.98
CA LYS A 84 -5.40 0.87 14.04
C LYS A 84 -5.98 1.45 12.75
N GLN A 85 -6.00 0.68 11.66
CA GLN A 85 -6.41 1.12 10.33
C GLN A 85 -7.62 0.34 9.81
N VAL A 86 -8.45 1.01 9.01
CA VAL A 86 -9.71 0.46 8.49
C VAL A 86 -9.49 -0.45 7.28
N SER A 87 -8.50 -0.14 6.44
CA SER A 87 -8.20 -0.89 5.21
C SER A 87 -6.70 -0.98 4.94
N VAL A 88 -6.17 -2.21 4.89
CA VAL A 88 -4.74 -2.50 4.67
C VAL A 88 -4.56 -3.50 3.53
N TYR A 89 -3.73 -3.15 2.55
CA TYR A 89 -3.26 -4.05 1.49
C TYR A 89 -1.78 -4.36 1.71
N LEU A 90 -1.44 -5.62 1.98
CA LEU A 90 -0.07 -6.05 2.26
C LEU A 90 0.54 -6.79 1.07
N PHE A 91 1.68 -6.28 0.59
CA PHE A 91 2.50 -6.92 -0.43
C PHE A 91 3.90 -7.20 0.12
N LEU A 92 4.29 -8.46 0.03
CA LEU A 92 5.56 -8.96 0.51
C LEU A 92 6.52 -9.16 -0.67
N SER A 93 7.66 -8.47 -0.61
CA SER A 93 8.72 -8.60 -1.62
C SER A 93 9.73 -9.67 -1.19
N PHE A 94 9.70 -10.84 -1.84
CA PHE A 94 10.54 -12.01 -1.50
C PHE A 94 11.82 -12.16 -2.35
N GLN A 95 12.06 -11.35 -3.40
CA GLN A 95 12.99 -11.68 -4.50
C GLN A 95 13.61 -10.44 -5.20
N PRO A 96 14.75 -10.57 -5.93
CA PRO A 96 15.52 -9.45 -6.47
C PRO A 96 14.77 -8.66 -7.57
N VAL A 97 15.18 -7.40 -7.72
CA VAL A 97 14.61 -6.25 -8.47
C VAL A 97 13.85 -6.55 -9.78
N SER A 98 14.15 -7.64 -10.49
CA SER A 98 13.56 -7.99 -11.79
C SER A 98 12.04 -8.29 -11.78
N TYR A 99 11.46 -8.75 -10.67
CA TYR A 99 10.01 -9.01 -10.58
C TYR A 99 9.17 -7.81 -10.14
N VAL A 100 9.82 -6.72 -9.68
CA VAL A 100 9.12 -5.51 -9.26
C VAL A 100 8.44 -4.82 -10.45
N PHE A 101 8.97 -4.97 -11.66
CA PHE A 101 8.35 -4.38 -12.85
C PHE A 101 7.01 -5.03 -13.21
N SER A 102 6.90 -6.36 -13.09
CA SER A 102 5.62 -7.08 -13.25
C SER A 102 4.60 -6.70 -12.17
N PHE A 103 5.09 -6.39 -10.97
CA PHE A 103 4.27 -5.89 -9.86
C PHE A 103 3.70 -4.49 -10.14
N LEU A 104 4.50 -3.59 -10.72
CA LEU A 104 4.06 -2.24 -11.10
C LEU A 104 3.05 -2.19 -12.26
N LEU A 105 3.00 -3.25 -13.05
CA LEU A 105 2.08 -3.43 -14.19
C LEU A 105 0.78 -4.14 -13.82
N SER A 106 0.63 -4.62 -12.58
CA SER A 106 -0.60 -5.30 -12.17
C SER A 106 -1.76 -4.31 -12.01
N PRO A 107 -2.90 -4.52 -12.70
CA PRO A 107 -4.08 -3.66 -12.60
C PRO A 107 -4.80 -3.78 -11.25
N VAL A 108 -4.43 -4.76 -10.43
CA VAL A 108 -4.99 -4.95 -9.07
C VAL A 108 -4.35 -3.97 -8.06
N LEU A 109 -3.18 -3.42 -8.40
CA LEU A 109 -2.40 -2.55 -7.52
C LEU A 109 -2.61 -1.06 -7.80
N PHE A 110 -2.96 -0.70 -9.03
CA PHE A 110 -3.13 0.68 -9.47
C PHE A 110 -4.42 0.85 -10.25
#